data_AF-A0A350G213-F1
#
_entry.id   AF-A0A350G213-F1
#
_cell.length_a   1.000
_cell.length_b   1.000
_cell.length_c   1.000
_cell.angle_alpha   90.00
_cell.angle_beta   90.00
_cell.angle_gamma   90.00
#
_symmetry.space_group_name_H-M   'P 1'
#
loop_
_entity.id
_entity.type
_entity.pdbx_description
1 polymer ?
#
loop_
_entity_poly.entity_id
_entity_poly.type
_entity_poly.pdbx_seq_one_letter_code
_entity_poly.pdbx_strand_id
1 'polypeptide(L)'
;MKTQIITLESHDDLISVRDRLSWAKTPRILLVAPKYVKVNLRQVDLKVLQRHASSLGAQLGLVTRQRRIRADAEKVGIPVFMSTGEAQKVHWVKVKQTRFERKAPDKTLREKREQVRVKEKAWRANPMVRILVFLVGVLSVFAIAALFIPRAQVKLSPIKQTQSIAIPVNANPSVKNVFITGSIPARERQIVVEGEQQIRVTGEGSVPQSKAKGVAIFRNLTQGAVTIPIGTVIAAGDIRFVTTELGLINPGVGETVELEIEAVEGGLSGNLEAETINAVDGRLGLSLAVLNPEPTKGGRERASVQATDADRERAKELLLKSLEEDARANLLDEVDPGDVLFDETFSLAQIISENYDLPSGAAGSQLTLTMQAEFSILYASASDLTELASLALNASLPSGFIAASDTVSFDSATKPL
;
A
#
# COMPACT_ATOMS: atom_id res chain seq x y z
N MET A 1 112.40 74.86 20.46
CA MET A 1 111.53 74.46 19.33
C MET A 1 110.18 75.14 19.50
N LYS A 2 109.60 75.75 18.46
CA LYS A 2 108.26 76.35 18.55
C LYS A 2 107.20 75.24 18.55
N THR A 3 106.30 75.26 19.53
CA THR A 3 105.19 74.29 19.67
C THR A 3 103.88 75.03 19.42
N GLN A 4 103.09 74.59 18.42
CA GLN A 4 101.76 75.15 18.19
C GLN A 4 100.77 74.51 19.16
N ILE A 5 100.00 75.35 19.86
CA ILE A 5 98.98 74.91 20.81
C ILE A 5 97.61 75.07 20.13
N ILE A 6 96.84 73.99 20.10
CA ILE A 6 95.47 73.96 19.56
C ILE A 6 94.55 73.58 20.71
N THR A 7 93.71 74.51 21.15
CA THR A 7 92.68 74.27 22.16
C THR A 7 91.45 73.64 21.52
N LEU A 8 91.02 72.51 22.09
CA LEU A 8 89.85 71.76 21.64
C LEU A 8 88.58 72.31 22.31
N GLU A 9 87.53 72.47 21.53
CA GLU A 9 86.21 72.93 21.99
C GLU A 9 85.20 71.76 22.07
N SER A 10 84.01 71.99 22.63
CA SER A 10 83.00 70.92 22.82
C SER A 10 82.47 70.32 21.52
N HIS A 11 82.54 71.08 20.43
CA HIS A 11 82.02 70.70 19.11
C HIS A 11 83.13 70.24 18.16
N ASP A 12 84.38 70.14 18.62
CA ASP A 12 85.48 69.66 17.80
C ASP A 12 85.42 68.13 17.64
N ASP A 13 85.08 67.70 16.42
CA ASP A 13 85.14 66.30 15.98
C ASP A 13 86.44 65.99 15.23
N LEU A 14 86.69 64.71 14.91
CA LEU A 14 87.89 64.23 14.21
C LEU A 14 88.25 65.07 12.97
N ILE A 15 87.25 65.42 12.15
CA ILE A 15 87.45 66.14 10.89
C ILE A 15 87.96 67.55 11.15
N SER A 16 87.30 68.29 12.06
CA SER A 16 87.66 69.65 12.44
C SER A 16 89.07 69.71 13.04
N VAL A 17 89.39 68.78 13.95
CA VAL A 17 90.74 68.73 14.55
C VAL A 17 91.79 68.36 13.52
N ARG A 18 91.47 67.45 12.58
CA ARG A 18 92.40 67.07 11.50
C ARG A 18 92.70 68.24 10.58
N ASP A 19 91.67 69.04 10.25
CA ASP A 19 91.84 70.21 9.40
C ASP A 19 92.70 71.29 10.10
N ARG A 20 92.44 71.55 11.39
CA ARG A 20 93.27 72.46 12.21
C ARG A 20 94.72 71.97 12.36
N LEU A 21 94.93 70.65 12.45
CA LEU A 21 96.27 70.06 12.43
C LEU A 21 97.00 70.33 11.10
N SER A 22 96.29 70.31 9.97
CA SER A 22 96.88 70.54 8.64
C SER A 22 97.42 71.96 8.47
N TRP A 23 96.84 72.95 9.16
CA TRP A 23 97.29 74.34 9.12
C TRP A 23 98.48 74.63 10.05
N ALA A 24 98.81 73.71 10.96
CA ALA A 24 99.91 73.90 11.89
C ALA A 24 101.27 73.69 11.21
N LYS A 25 102.04 74.77 11.00
CA LYS A 25 103.35 74.76 10.32
C LYS A 25 104.54 74.45 11.26
N THR A 26 104.30 73.86 12.43
CA THR A 26 105.35 73.58 13.43
C THR A 26 105.57 72.09 13.62
N PRO A 27 106.81 71.66 13.91
CA PRO A 27 107.13 70.24 14.10
C PRO A 27 106.53 69.63 15.38
N ARG A 28 106.03 70.44 16.33
CA ARG A 28 105.34 69.97 17.53
C ARG A 28 103.96 70.61 17.62
N ILE A 29 102.94 69.78 17.70
CA ILE A 29 101.55 70.22 17.84
C ILE A 29 100.98 69.63 19.13
N LEU A 30 100.49 70.52 19.98
CA LEU A 30 99.93 70.19 21.28
C LEU A 30 98.42 70.43 21.24
N LEU A 31 97.64 69.36 21.33
CA LEU A 31 96.20 69.44 21.50
C LEU A 31 95.89 69.64 22.98
N VAL A 32 95.11 70.64 23.34
CA VAL A 32 94.72 70.93 24.73
C VAL A 32 93.23 70.68 24.89
N ALA A 33 92.86 69.65 25.65
CA ALA A 33 91.48 69.38 26.02
C ALA A 33 91.18 70.04 27.38
N PRO A 34 90.24 71.01 27.45
CA PRO A 34 89.92 71.70 28.69
C PRO A 34 89.30 70.75 29.73
N LYS A 35 89.52 71.02 31.03
CA LYS A 35 89.05 70.13 32.12
C LYS A 35 87.55 69.88 32.11
N TYR A 36 86.76 70.91 31.78
CA TYR A 36 85.29 70.90 31.89
C TYR A 36 84.55 70.73 30.55
N VAL A 37 85.28 70.57 29.45
CA VAL A 37 84.70 70.45 28.09
C VAL A 37 84.78 68.98 27.65
N LYS A 38 83.64 68.38 27.29
CA LYS A 38 83.61 67.02 26.75
C LYS A 38 83.96 67.09 25.26
N VAL A 39 85.13 66.58 24.90
CA VAL A 39 85.54 66.45 23.49
C VAL A 39 85.20 65.03 23.02
N ASN A 40 84.53 64.91 21.87
CA ASN A 40 84.03 63.65 21.32
C ASN A 40 85.09 62.92 20.47
N LEU A 41 86.30 62.70 21.01
CA LEU A 41 87.36 61.96 20.32
C LEU A 41 87.48 60.55 20.91
N ARG A 42 87.23 59.53 20.07
CA ARG A 42 87.39 58.12 20.43
C ARG A 42 88.84 57.67 20.21
N GLN A 43 89.19 56.50 20.72
CA GLN A 43 90.53 55.91 20.53
C GLN A 43 90.94 55.80 19.04
N VAL A 44 90.00 55.44 18.16
CA VAL A 44 90.25 55.34 16.71
C VAL A 44 90.56 56.71 16.12
N ASP A 45 89.84 57.75 16.56
CA ASP A 45 90.02 59.13 16.09
C ASP A 45 91.41 59.65 16.49
N LEU A 46 91.84 59.41 17.72
CA LEU A 46 93.19 59.74 18.19
C LEU A 46 94.27 59.04 17.35
N LYS A 47 94.04 57.80 16.91
CA LYS A 47 94.97 57.07 16.04
C LYS A 47 95.00 57.64 14.62
N VAL A 48 93.86 58.09 14.10
CA VAL A 48 93.80 58.81 12.82
C VAL A 48 94.53 60.15 12.92
N LEU A 49 94.33 60.92 13.99
CA LEU A 49 95.02 62.19 14.23
C LEU A 49 96.53 61.99 14.38
N GLN A 50 96.98 60.95 15.11
CA GLN A 50 98.40 60.60 15.22
C GLN A 50 99.01 60.28 13.85
N ARG A 51 98.33 59.48 13.02
CA ARG A 51 98.79 59.16 11.67
C ARG A 51 98.83 60.39 10.78
N HIS A 52 97.84 61.27 10.90
CA HIS A 52 97.79 62.50 10.12
C HIS A 52 98.92 63.46 10.52
N ALA A 53 99.11 63.71 11.82
CA ALA A 53 100.24 64.50 12.32
C ALA A 53 101.59 63.91 11.87
N SER A 54 101.73 62.58 11.92
CA SER A 54 102.94 61.89 11.44
C SER A 54 103.14 62.06 9.93
N SER A 55 102.07 62.06 9.13
CA SER A 55 102.15 62.32 7.68
C SER A 55 102.56 63.77 7.36
N LEU A 56 102.22 64.72 8.24
CA LEU A 56 102.68 66.11 8.18
C LEU A 56 104.11 66.29 8.73
N GLY A 57 104.75 65.22 9.20
CA GLY A 57 106.07 65.27 9.83
C GLY A 57 106.08 65.87 11.24
N ALA A 58 104.92 66.18 11.81
CA ALA A 58 104.77 66.78 13.14
C ALA A 58 104.62 65.70 14.24
N GLN A 59 105.11 66.03 15.43
CA GLN A 59 104.85 65.26 16.65
C GLN A 59 103.55 65.76 17.28
N LEU A 60 102.67 64.83 17.67
CA LEU A 60 101.41 65.10 18.32
C LEU A 60 101.50 64.77 19.81
N GLY A 61 101.02 65.67 20.65
CA GLY A 61 100.94 65.50 22.10
C GLY A 61 99.62 66.06 22.61
N LEU A 62 99.20 65.59 23.78
CA LEU A 62 97.88 65.91 24.32
C LEU A 62 98.00 66.43 25.76
N VAL A 63 97.39 67.57 26.06
CA VAL A 63 97.21 68.05 27.45
C VAL A 63 95.78 67.77 27.84
N THR A 64 95.57 66.91 28.83
CA THR A 64 94.23 66.65 29.37
C THR A 64 94.29 66.18 30.82
N ARG A 65 93.29 66.57 31.61
CA ARG A 65 93.06 66.04 32.96
C ARG A 65 91.97 64.95 32.99
N GLN A 66 91.32 64.69 31.86
CA GLN A 66 90.25 63.69 31.79
C GLN A 66 90.84 62.29 31.65
N ARG A 67 90.55 61.41 32.62
CA ARG A 67 91.13 60.06 32.69
C ARG A 67 90.87 59.20 31.45
N ARG A 68 89.68 59.30 30.86
CA ARG A 68 89.29 58.49 29.68
C ARG A 68 90.12 58.83 28.44
N ILE A 69 90.19 60.11 28.09
CA ILE A 69 90.97 60.58 26.93
C ILE A 69 92.46 60.31 27.13
N ARG A 70 92.96 60.48 28.37
CA ARG A 70 94.35 60.13 28.72
C ARG A 70 94.63 58.65 28.45
N ALA A 71 93.77 57.74 28.93
CA ALA A 71 93.95 56.31 28.72
C ALA A 71 93.90 55.93 27.23
N ASP A 72 92.99 56.53 26.46
CA ASP A 72 92.87 56.26 25.03
C ASP A 72 94.07 56.79 24.23
N ALA A 73 94.60 57.95 24.60
CA ALA A 73 95.81 58.53 23.99
C ALA A 73 97.07 57.73 24.33
N GLU A 74 97.24 57.30 25.59
CA GLU A 74 98.35 56.45 26.03
C GLU A 74 98.34 55.09 25.30
N LYS A 75 97.17 54.47 25.13
CA LYS A 75 97.03 53.21 24.36
C LYS A 75 97.44 53.33 22.90
N VAL A 76 97.31 54.53 22.32
CA VAL A 76 97.70 54.80 20.93
C VAL A 76 99.17 55.24 20.83
N GLY A 77 99.82 55.51 21.97
CA GLY A 77 101.21 55.96 22.04
C GLY A 77 101.38 57.46 21.78
N ILE A 78 100.39 58.28 22.10
CA ILE A 78 100.52 59.75 22.10
C ILE A 78 100.96 60.20 23.51
N PRO A 79 102.02 61.02 23.65
CA PRO A 79 102.43 61.54 24.95
C PRO A 79 101.37 62.49 25.53
N VAL A 80 100.99 62.25 26.79
CA VAL A 80 99.98 63.03 27.52
C VAL A 80 100.60 63.81 28.68
N PHE A 81 100.24 65.08 28.83
CA PHE A 81 100.77 65.99 29.85
C PHE A 81 99.66 66.63 30.70
N MET A 82 99.98 67.08 31.92
CA MET A 82 99.00 67.71 32.83
C MET A 82 98.88 69.23 32.61
N SER A 83 99.88 69.86 32.00
CA SER A 83 99.89 71.28 31.65
C SER A 83 100.65 71.57 30.35
N THR A 84 100.39 72.73 29.74
CA THR A 84 101.12 73.19 28.54
C THR A 84 102.59 73.46 28.82
N GLY A 85 102.93 73.95 30.02
CA GLY A 85 104.32 74.20 30.43
C GLY A 85 105.15 72.92 30.60
N GLU A 86 104.53 71.85 31.12
CA GLU A 86 105.16 70.52 31.23
C GLU A 86 105.45 69.93 29.84
N ALA A 87 104.49 70.03 28.92
CA ALA A 87 104.61 69.53 27.56
C ALA A 87 105.76 70.17 26.76
N GLN A 88 106.16 71.41 27.11
CA GLN A 88 107.27 72.11 26.45
C GLN A 88 108.64 71.71 26.99
N LYS A 89 108.75 71.33 28.27
CA LYS A 89 110.03 70.96 28.92
C LYS A 89 110.45 69.52 28.60
N VAL A 90 109.48 68.60 28.47
CA VAL A 90 109.75 67.17 28.28
C VAL A 90 109.98 66.82 26.81
N HIS A 91 110.87 65.87 26.53
CA HIS A 91 111.13 65.36 25.18
C HIS A 91 110.07 64.33 24.74
N TRP A 92 109.54 64.44 23.52
CA TRP A 92 108.46 63.58 23.02
C TRP A 92 109.01 62.40 22.22
N VAL A 93 108.68 61.17 22.62
CA VAL A 93 109.13 59.92 21.96
C VAL A 93 108.31 59.66 20.69
N LYS A 94 108.98 59.35 19.55
CA LYS A 94 108.32 59.08 18.26
C LYS A 94 108.13 57.57 18.06
N VAL A 95 106.88 57.12 17.87
CA VAL A 95 106.54 55.70 17.63
C VAL A 95 106.74 55.36 16.14
N LYS A 96 107.50 54.29 15.82
CA LYS A 96 107.67 53.77 14.44
C LYS A 96 106.40 53.04 13.98
N GLN A 97 105.89 53.33 12.77
CA GLN A 97 104.75 52.61 12.19
C GLN A 97 105.20 51.53 11.19
N THR A 98 104.55 50.36 11.25
CA THR A 98 104.73 49.26 10.29
C THR A 98 103.86 49.47 9.05
N ARG A 99 104.40 49.29 7.84
CA ARG A 99 103.64 49.32 6.58
C ARG A 99 103.14 47.91 6.24
N PHE A 100 101.87 47.77 5.89
CA PHE A 100 101.30 46.54 5.32
C PHE A 100 101.40 46.58 3.79
N GLU A 101 101.89 45.49 3.18
CA GLU A 101 101.95 45.33 1.73
C GLU A 101 100.58 44.97 1.15
N ARG A 102 100.21 45.61 0.03
CA ARG A 102 98.94 45.35 -0.69
C ARG A 102 99.19 44.32 -1.80
N LYS A 103 98.44 43.20 -1.81
CA LYS A 103 98.34 42.26 -2.95
C LYS A 103 97.24 42.71 -3.93
N ALA A 104 97.45 42.42 -5.21
CA ALA A 104 96.52 42.74 -6.30
C ALA A 104 95.32 41.75 -6.38
N PRO A 105 94.16 42.19 -6.91
CA PRO A 105 92.93 41.37 -6.94
C PRO A 105 92.91 40.35 -8.09
N ASP A 106 92.30 39.19 -7.82
CA ASP A 106 92.21 38.01 -8.70
C ASP A 106 91.08 38.13 -9.74
N LYS A 107 91.32 37.74 -11.00
CA LYS A 107 90.45 38.03 -12.17
C LYS A 107 89.41 36.94 -12.49
N THR A 108 89.36 35.84 -11.73
CA THR A 108 88.48 34.67 -11.98
C THR A 108 87.16 34.66 -11.17
N LEU A 109 86.75 35.80 -10.61
CA LEU A 109 85.58 35.89 -9.73
C LEU A 109 84.23 35.58 -10.41
N ARG A 110 84.13 35.70 -11.74
CA ARG A 110 82.89 35.40 -12.49
C ARG A 110 82.58 33.90 -12.54
N GLU A 111 83.59 33.05 -12.74
CA GLU A 111 83.43 31.60 -12.82
C GLU A 111 83.02 30.99 -11.47
N LYS A 112 83.56 31.54 -10.37
CA LYS A 112 83.16 31.13 -9.00
C LYS A 112 81.71 31.49 -8.66
N ARG A 113 81.06 32.41 -9.39
CA ARG A 113 79.66 32.79 -9.15
C ARG A 113 78.67 31.79 -9.74
N GLU A 114 79.01 31.12 -10.84
CA GLU A 114 78.14 30.12 -11.45
C GLU A 114 78.07 28.82 -10.64
N GLN A 115 79.13 28.47 -9.91
CA GLN A 115 79.17 27.27 -9.07
C GLN A 115 78.33 27.37 -7.79
N VAL A 116 77.88 28.57 -7.40
CA VAL A 116 77.17 28.81 -6.13
C VAL A 116 75.65 28.97 -6.30
N ARG A 117 75.12 28.90 -7.54
CA ARG A 117 73.65 28.84 -7.73
C ARG A 117 73.14 27.46 -7.33
N VAL A 118 72.65 27.34 -6.10
CA VAL A 118 71.79 26.22 -5.67
C VAL A 118 70.53 26.25 -6.55
N LYS A 119 70.51 25.41 -7.60
CA LYS A 119 69.28 25.13 -8.36
C LYS A 119 68.35 24.37 -7.42
N GLU A 120 67.25 25.00 -7.00
CA GLU A 120 66.16 24.27 -6.35
C GLU A 120 65.69 23.12 -7.26
N LYS A 121 65.46 21.93 -6.68
CA LYS A 121 65.05 20.73 -7.43
C LYS A 121 63.79 21.04 -8.26
N ALA A 122 63.86 20.77 -9.57
CA ALA A 122 62.88 21.15 -10.59
C ALA A 122 61.42 20.77 -10.28
N TRP A 123 61.20 19.76 -9.43
CA TRP A 123 59.85 19.36 -9.02
C TRP A 123 59.11 20.46 -8.22
N ARG A 124 59.79 21.28 -7.42
CA ARG A 124 59.16 22.40 -6.68
C ARG A 124 58.82 23.62 -7.54
N ALA A 125 59.43 23.72 -8.72
CA ALA A 125 59.24 24.82 -9.66
C ALA A 125 58.15 24.56 -10.71
N ASN A 126 57.67 23.30 -10.84
CA ASN A 126 56.72 22.92 -11.87
C ASN A 126 55.28 23.27 -11.42
N PRO A 127 54.56 24.19 -12.11
CA PRO A 127 53.25 24.68 -11.67
C PRO A 127 52.21 23.57 -11.55
N MET A 128 52.25 22.56 -12.41
CA MET A 128 51.34 21.41 -12.37
C MET A 128 51.44 20.61 -11.07
N VAL A 129 52.63 20.52 -10.49
CA VAL A 129 52.87 19.77 -9.26
C VAL A 129 52.31 20.54 -8.06
N ARG A 130 52.45 21.86 -8.07
CA ARG A 130 51.84 22.71 -7.04
C ARG A 130 50.32 22.61 -7.10
N ILE A 131 49.74 22.62 -8.30
CA ILE A 131 48.30 22.42 -8.50
C ILE A 131 47.88 21.05 -7.99
N LEU A 132 48.60 19.98 -8.32
CA LEU A 132 48.28 18.62 -7.87
C LEU A 132 48.34 18.49 -6.34
N VAL A 133 49.40 19.00 -5.70
CA VAL A 133 49.54 18.98 -4.23
C VAL A 133 48.45 19.83 -3.56
N PHE A 134 48.09 20.97 -4.15
CA PHE A 134 46.98 21.80 -3.68
C PHE A 134 45.63 21.08 -3.81
N LEU A 135 45.37 20.42 -4.94
CA LEU A 135 44.16 19.63 -5.18
C LEU A 135 44.03 18.46 -4.20
N VAL A 136 45.14 17.77 -3.94
CA VAL A 136 45.21 16.71 -2.93
C VAL A 136 44.92 17.27 -1.53
N GLY A 137 45.47 18.44 -1.19
CA GLY A 137 45.17 19.13 0.06
C GLY A 137 43.68 19.50 0.18
N VAL A 138 43.10 20.10 -0.86
CA VAL A 138 41.68 20.48 -0.91
C VAL A 138 40.77 19.25 -0.81
N LEU A 139 41.05 18.20 -1.59
CA LEU A 139 40.33 16.92 -1.51
C LEU A 139 40.44 16.27 -0.13
N SER A 140 41.60 16.38 0.53
CA SER A 140 41.78 15.87 1.89
C SER A 140 40.90 16.63 2.89
N VAL A 141 40.79 17.95 2.76
CA VAL A 141 39.88 18.78 3.59
C VAL A 141 38.42 18.42 3.33
N PHE A 142 38.02 18.22 2.07
CA PHE A 142 36.66 17.77 1.73
C PHE A 142 36.35 16.37 2.23
N ALA A 143 37.30 15.43 2.16
CA ALA A 143 37.13 14.08 2.70
C ALA A 143 36.96 14.10 4.22
N ILE A 144 37.74 14.94 4.92
CA ILE A 144 37.59 15.17 6.36
C ILE A 144 36.21 15.79 6.65
N ALA A 145 35.80 16.82 5.92
CA ALA A 145 34.48 17.43 6.08
C ALA A 145 33.33 16.44 5.82
N ALA A 146 33.48 15.54 4.83
CA ALA A 146 32.51 14.49 4.52
C ALA A 146 32.36 13.45 5.64
N LEU A 147 33.44 13.14 6.36
CA LEU A 147 33.38 12.29 7.56
C LEU A 147 32.63 12.95 8.72
N PHE A 148 32.63 14.28 8.77
CA PHE A 148 31.87 15.06 9.74
C PHE A 148 30.43 15.38 9.29
N ILE A 149 29.96 14.87 8.15
CA ILE A 149 28.55 14.97 7.78
C ILE A 149 27.76 14.10 8.78
N PRO A 150 26.96 14.69 9.67
CA PRO A 150 26.20 13.93 10.64
C PRO A 150 25.16 13.09 9.90
N ARG A 151 25.28 11.76 9.99
CA ARG A 151 24.24 10.83 9.53
C ARG A 151 23.39 10.42 10.72
N ALA A 152 22.14 10.86 10.75
CA ALA A 152 21.13 10.36 11.67
C ALA A 152 20.35 9.23 10.98
N GLN A 153 20.41 8.02 11.52
CA GLN A 153 19.49 6.94 11.16
C GLN A 153 18.41 6.87 12.25
N VAL A 154 17.18 7.27 11.91
CA VAL A 154 16.03 7.13 12.80
C VAL A 154 15.47 5.71 12.62
N LYS A 155 15.76 4.81 13.57
CA LYS A 155 15.13 3.48 13.63
C LYS A 155 13.93 3.54 14.57
N LEU A 156 12.73 3.52 14.01
CA LEU A 156 11.48 3.42 14.77
C LEU A 156 11.12 1.95 14.92
N SER A 157 11.01 1.48 16.17
CA SER A 157 10.45 0.17 16.50
C SER A 157 9.12 0.38 17.23
N PRO A 158 7.99 0.44 16.52
CA PRO A 158 6.69 0.66 17.16
C PRO A 158 6.33 -0.50 18.09
N ILE A 159 5.66 -0.19 19.18
CA ILE A 159 5.09 -1.19 20.10
C ILE A 159 3.82 -1.71 19.44
N LYS A 160 3.68 -3.04 19.32
CA LYS A 160 2.46 -3.70 18.83
C LYS A 160 1.63 -4.17 20.02
N GLN A 161 0.33 -3.92 19.99
CA GLN A 161 -0.62 -4.38 21.01
C GLN A 161 -1.83 -5.03 20.32
N THR A 162 -2.18 -6.24 20.74
CA THR A 162 -3.39 -6.93 20.27
C THR A 162 -4.60 -6.41 21.04
N GLN A 163 -5.67 -6.11 20.31
CA GLN A 163 -6.95 -5.65 20.85
C GLN A 163 -8.03 -6.69 20.57
N SER A 164 -8.93 -6.91 21.53
CA SER A 164 -10.04 -7.86 21.41
C SER A 164 -11.29 -7.27 22.05
N ILE A 165 -12.44 -7.42 21.39
CA ILE A 165 -13.74 -6.90 21.82
C ILE A 165 -14.80 -7.95 21.48
N ALA A 166 -15.74 -8.16 22.41
CA ALA A 166 -16.94 -8.95 22.16
C ALA A 166 -18.10 -7.99 21.84
N ILE A 167 -18.75 -8.18 20.69
CA ILE A 167 -19.83 -7.32 20.21
C ILE A 167 -21.07 -8.19 20.01
N PRO A 168 -22.23 -7.82 20.58
CA PRO A 168 -23.48 -8.47 20.23
C PRO A 168 -23.87 -8.06 18.81
N VAL A 169 -23.97 -9.04 17.90
CA VAL A 169 -24.34 -8.79 16.50
C VAL A 169 -25.80 -9.15 16.29
N ASN A 170 -26.54 -8.27 15.63
CA ASN A 170 -27.93 -8.49 15.25
C ASN A 170 -28.07 -8.26 13.74
N ALA A 171 -28.32 -9.34 13.00
CA ALA A 171 -28.55 -9.29 11.57
C ALA A 171 -30.03 -9.01 11.28
N ASN A 172 -30.32 -7.97 10.50
CA ASN A 172 -31.69 -7.56 10.19
C ASN A 172 -31.87 -7.33 8.68
N PRO A 173 -32.86 -7.98 8.02
CA PRO A 173 -33.12 -7.80 6.58
C PRO A 173 -33.49 -6.36 6.19
N SER A 174 -34.02 -5.57 7.13
CA SER A 174 -34.41 -4.17 6.89
C SER A 174 -33.22 -3.20 6.92
N VAL A 175 -32.06 -3.65 7.38
CA VAL A 175 -30.86 -2.83 7.52
C VAL A 175 -29.97 -3.00 6.29
N LYS A 176 -29.50 -1.90 5.71
CA LYS A 176 -28.65 -1.91 4.50
C LYS A 176 -27.17 -1.63 4.77
N ASN A 177 -26.86 -1.01 5.91
CA ASN A 177 -25.51 -0.57 6.27
C ASN A 177 -25.10 -1.21 7.60
N VAL A 178 -23.79 -1.35 7.79
CA VAL A 178 -23.22 -1.82 9.04
C VAL A 178 -23.19 -0.68 10.07
N PHE A 179 -23.72 -0.95 11.27
CA PHE A 179 -23.71 0.00 12.37
C PHE A 179 -22.80 -0.51 13.49
N ILE A 180 -21.96 0.38 14.03
CA ILE A 180 -21.05 0.09 15.15
C ILE A 180 -21.74 -0.43 16.41
N THR A 181 -23.05 -0.20 16.54
CA THR A 181 -23.88 -0.72 17.64
C THR A 181 -24.14 -2.23 17.55
N GLY A 182 -23.67 -2.89 16.49
CA GLY A 182 -23.81 -4.33 16.26
C GLY A 182 -24.90 -4.72 15.26
N SER A 183 -25.59 -3.76 14.63
CA SER A 183 -26.62 -4.06 13.63
C SER A 183 -26.00 -4.20 12.24
N ILE A 184 -26.24 -5.33 11.58
CA ILE A 184 -25.73 -5.62 10.23
C ILE A 184 -26.87 -6.05 9.30
N PRO A 185 -26.69 -5.93 7.97
CA PRO A 185 -27.63 -6.48 7.01
C PRO A 185 -27.73 -8.01 7.11
N ALA A 186 -28.94 -8.54 7.18
CA ALA A 186 -29.20 -9.95 6.87
C ALA A 186 -29.46 -10.07 5.37
N ARG A 187 -28.56 -10.70 4.64
CA ARG A 187 -28.69 -10.90 3.20
C ARG A 187 -29.43 -12.19 2.94
N GLU A 188 -30.22 -12.22 1.87
CA GLU A 188 -30.95 -13.41 1.46
C GLU A 188 -30.20 -14.10 0.32
N ARG A 189 -30.08 -15.42 0.41
CA ARG A 189 -29.62 -16.27 -0.68
C ARG A 189 -30.73 -17.23 -1.07
N GLN A 190 -31.00 -17.31 -2.36
CA GLN A 190 -32.01 -18.18 -2.94
C GLN A 190 -31.35 -19.23 -3.81
N ILE A 191 -31.89 -20.44 -3.78
CA ILE A 191 -31.45 -21.55 -4.62
C ILE A 191 -32.66 -22.28 -5.17
N VAL A 192 -32.58 -22.64 -6.44
CA VAL A 192 -33.61 -23.40 -7.13
C VAL A 192 -33.12 -24.82 -7.34
N VAL A 193 -33.89 -25.79 -6.88
CA VAL A 193 -33.63 -27.22 -7.05
C VAL A 193 -34.79 -27.88 -7.78
N GLU A 194 -34.47 -28.88 -8.58
CA GLU A 194 -35.42 -29.68 -9.34
C GLU A 194 -35.20 -31.14 -9.02
N GLY A 195 -36.31 -31.90 -8.95
CA GLY A 195 -36.25 -33.32 -8.72
C GLY A 195 -37.53 -34.02 -9.14
N GLU A 196 -37.46 -35.35 -9.11
CA GLU A 196 -38.60 -36.22 -9.37
C GLU A 196 -38.77 -37.23 -8.25
N GLN A 197 -40.02 -37.57 -7.94
CA GLN A 197 -40.35 -38.61 -6.97
C GLN A 197 -41.36 -39.57 -7.59
N GLN A 198 -40.99 -40.84 -7.61
CA GLN A 198 -41.87 -41.92 -8.01
C GLN A 198 -42.38 -42.68 -6.79
N ILE A 199 -43.70 -42.89 -6.72
CA ILE A 199 -44.34 -43.70 -5.69
C ILE A 199 -45.26 -44.75 -6.31
N ARG A 200 -45.49 -45.84 -5.58
CA ARG A 200 -46.59 -46.76 -5.89
C ARG A 200 -47.89 -46.18 -5.37
N VAL A 201 -48.93 -46.18 -6.21
CA VAL A 201 -50.27 -45.72 -5.80
C VAL A 201 -50.96 -46.81 -4.98
N THR A 202 -51.87 -46.38 -4.10
CA THR A 202 -52.59 -47.28 -3.18
C THR A 202 -54.10 -47.20 -3.33
N GLY A 203 -54.60 -46.25 -4.12
CA GLY A 203 -56.02 -46.11 -4.37
C GLY A 203 -56.65 -47.32 -5.04
N GLU A 204 -57.79 -47.75 -4.53
CA GLU A 204 -58.61 -48.75 -5.20
C GLU A 204 -59.57 -48.07 -6.17
N GLY A 205 -59.78 -48.66 -7.33
CA GLY A 205 -60.79 -48.23 -8.27
C GLY A 205 -61.14 -49.30 -9.30
N SER A 206 -61.96 -48.94 -10.27
CA SER A 206 -62.32 -49.83 -11.36
C SER A 206 -62.11 -49.14 -12.71
N VAL A 207 -61.71 -49.94 -13.71
CA VAL A 207 -61.63 -49.52 -15.10
C VAL A 207 -62.73 -50.23 -15.89
N PRO A 208 -63.51 -49.51 -16.70
CA PRO A 208 -64.53 -50.11 -17.54
C PRO A 208 -63.91 -51.01 -18.61
N GLN A 209 -64.38 -52.25 -18.69
CA GLN A 209 -63.89 -53.26 -19.65
C GLN A 209 -64.80 -53.38 -20.87
N SER A 210 -66.12 -53.25 -20.68
CA SER A 210 -67.10 -53.27 -21.76
C SER A 210 -68.31 -52.39 -21.43
N LYS A 211 -68.97 -51.92 -22.49
CA LYS A 211 -70.20 -51.13 -22.42
C LYS A 211 -71.42 -52.04 -22.36
N ALA A 212 -72.45 -51.59 -21.65
CA ALA A 212 -73.72 -52.28 -21.65
C ALA A 212 -74.47 -52.02 -22.96
N LYS A 213 -75.16 -53.05 -23.44
CA LYS A 213 -75.98 -53.04 -24.64
C LYS A 213 -77.38 -53.53 -24.31
N GLY A 214 -78.35 -53.09 -25.10
CA GLY A 214 -79.73 -53.54 -25.00
C GLY A 214 -80.56 -52.98 -26.13
N VAL A 215 -81.88 -53.07 -25.98
CA VAL A 215 -82.85 -52.58 -26.95
C VAL A 215 -83.73 -51.54 -26.26
N ALA A 216 -84.03 -50.44 -26.95
CA ALA A 216 -85.00 -49.45 -26.51
C ALA A 216 -86.16 -49.37 -27.49
N ILE A 217 -87.37 -49.32 -26.95
CA ILE A 217 -88.60 -49.05 -27.71
C ILE A 217 -88.87 -47.56 -27.65
N PHE A 218 -88.92 -46.94 -28.82
CA PHE A 218 -89.35 -45.55 -28.97
C PHE A 218 -90.80 -45.52 -29.42
N ARG A 219 -91.61 -44.70 -28.75
CA ARG A 219 -93.04 -44.52 -29.03
C ARG A 219 -93.30 -43.10 -29.54
N ASN A 220 -93.96 -42.97 -30.68
CA ASN A 220 -94.33 -41.69 -31.26
C ASN A 220 -95.48 -41.04 -30.48
N LEU A 221 -95.27 -39.79 -30.06
CA LEU A 221 -96.27 -38.97 -29.37
C LEU A 221 -96.96 -37.98 -30.32
N THR A 222 -96.60 -38.00 -31.61
CA THR A 222 -97.08 -37.08 -32.63
C THR A 222 -97.82 -37.83 -33.75
N GLN A 223 -98.52 -37.08 -34.61
CA GLN A 223 -99.21 -37.63 -35.78
C GLN A 223 -98.29 -37.76 -37.01
N GLY A 224 -97.10 -37.16 -36.98
CA GLY A 224 -96.13 -37.17 -38.08
C GLY A 224 -95.14 -38.32 -37.96
N ALA A 225 -94.50 -38.70 -39.06
CA ALA A 225 -93.36 -39.62 -39.02
C ALA A 225 -92.17 -38.95 -38.30
N VAL A 226 -91.46 -39.71 -37.49
CA VAL A 226 -90.29 -39.21 -36.74
C VAL A 226 -89.07 -40.05 -37.10
N THR A 227 -87.97 -39.38 -37.43
CA THR A 227 -86.68 -40.03 -37.71
C THR A 227 -85.76 -39.89 -36.51
N ILE A 228 -85.22 -41.02 -36.06
CA ILE A 228 -84.26 -41.11 -34.96
C ILE A 228 -82.88 -41.37 -35.59
N PRO A 229 -81.97 -40.37 -35.62
CA PRO A 229 -80.62 -40.57 -36.13
C PRO A 229 -79.78 -41.48 -35.22
N ILE A 230 -78.73 -42.06 -35.78
CA ILE A 230 -77.68 -42.75 -35.01
C ILE A 230 -77.03 -41.74 -34.06
N GLY A 231 -76.74 -42.16 -32.83
CA GLY A 231 -76.16 -41.31 -31.80
C GLY A 231 -77.19 -40.45 -31.07
N THR A 232 -78.49 -40.75 -31.20
CA THR A 232 -79.52 -40.12 -30.37
C THR A 232 -79.31 -40.57 -28.93
N VAL A 233 -79.19 -39.60 -28.01
CA VAL A 233 -78.91 -39.87 -26.60
C VAL A 233 -80.22 -40.10 -25.84
N ILE A 234 -80.27 -41.16 -25.05
CA ILE A 234 -81.35 -41.47 -24.12
C ILE A 234 -80.79 -41.67 -22.71
N ALA A 235 -81.61 -41.47 -21.70
CA ALA A 235 -81.16 -41.33 -20.32
C ALA A 235 -82.02 -42.13 -19.33
N ALA A 236 -81.32 -42.62 -18.30
CA ALA A 236 -81.89 -43.13 -17.05
C ALA A 236 -81.18 -42.41 -15.90
N GLY A 237 -81.76 -41.33 -15.38
CA GLY A 237 -81.10 -40.46 -14.40
C GLY A 237 -79.84 -39.82 -14.97
N ASP A 238 -78.67 -40.18 -14.44
CA ASP A 238 -77.36 -39.68 -14.89
C ASP A 238 -76.71 -40.57 -15.98
N ILE A 239 -77.20 -41.79 -16.17
CA ILE A 239 -76.63 -42.74 -17.13
C ILE A 239 -77.17 -42.44 -18.52
N ARG A 240 -76.27 -42.40 -19.50
CA ARG A 240 -76.57 -42.08 -20.90
C ARG A 240 -76.31 -43.27 -21.81
N PHE A 241 -77.20 -43.47 -22.77
CA PHE A 241 -77.09 -44.45 -23.86
C PHE A 241 -77.24 -43.74 -25.20
N VAL A 242 -76.69 -44.33 -26.25
CA VAL A 242 -76.78 -43.84 -27.62
C VAL A 242 -77.38 -44.93 -28.52
N THR A 243 -78.22 -44.52 -29.47
CA THR A 243 -78.70 -45.40 -30.53
C THR A 243 -77.57 -45.77 -31.50
N THR A 244 -77.40 -47.05 -31.79
CA THR A 244 -76.37 -47.54 -32.72
C THR A 244 -76.86 -47.64 -34.16
N GLU A 245 -78.17 -47.54 -34.37
CA GLU A 245 -78.82 -47.61 -35.67
C GLU A 245 -79.83 -46.48 -35.90
N LEU A 246 -80.21 -46.29 -37.17
CA LEU A 246 -81.18 -45.29 -37.58
C LEU A 246 -82.60 -45.85 -37.46
N GLY A 247 -83.48 -45.14 -36.75
CA GLY A 247 -84.88 -45.50 -36.59
C GLY A 247 -85.82 -44.62 -37.41
N LEU A 248 -86.84 -45.23 -38.00
CA LEU A 248 -87.95 -44.53 -38.66
C LEU A 248 -89.25 -44.99 -38.02
N ILE A 249 -89.96 -44.06 -37.38
CA ILE A 249 -91.28 -44.35 -36.81
C ILE A 249 -92.35 -43.81 -37.75
N ASN A 250 -93.31 -44.68 -38.06
CA ASN A 250 -94.46 -44.35 -38.88
C ASN A 250 -95.30 -43.21 -38.26
N PRO A 251 -96.03 -42.45 -39.09
CA PRO A 251 -96.96 -41.45 -38.60
C PRO A 251 -98.10 -42.11 -37.83
N GLY A 252 -98.36 -41.64 -36.61
CA GLY A 252 -99.43 -42.14 -35.75
C GLY A 252 -99.03 -42.13 -34.28
N VAL A 253 -99.92 -41.60 -33.43
CA VAL A 253 -99.68 -41.58 -31.98
C VAL A 253 -99.75 -43.01 -31.45
N GLY A 254 -98.66 -43.46 -30.83
CA GLY A 254 -98.54 -44.80 -30.28
C GLY A 254 -97.81 -45.80 -31.17
N GLU A 255 -97.45 -45.44 -32.40
CA GLU A 255 -96.55 -46.24 -33.22
C GLU A 255 -95.18 -46.38 -32.54
N THR A 256 -94.58 -47.56 -32.65
CA THR A 256 -93.32 -47.90 -31.98
C THR A 256 -92.26 -48.41 -32.93
N VAL A 257 -90.98 -48.19 -32.58
CA VAL A 257 -89.83 -48.83 -33.21
C VAL A 257 -88.87 -49.33 -32.14
N GLU A 258 -88.28 -50.49 -32.36
CA GLU A 258 -87.19 -51.03 -31.55
C GLU A 258 -85.86 -50.61 -32.16
N LEU A 259 -84.95 -50.10 -31.33
CA LEU A 259 -83.59 -49.76 -31.74
C LEU A 259 -82.57 -50.30 -30.74
N GLU A 260 -81.44 -50.78 -31.27
CA GLU A 260 -80.27 -51.12 -30.46
C GLU A 260 -79.65 -49.87 -29.80
N ILE A 261 -79.28 -50.03 -28.53
CA ILE A 261 -78.68 -48.99 -27.70
C ILE A 261 -77.39 -49.48 -27.03
N GLU A 262 -76.42 -48.58 -26.89
CA GLU A 262 -75.16 -48.82 -26.22
C GLU A 262 -74.88 -47.71 -25.20
N ALA A 263 -74.38 -48.09 -24.01
CA ALA A 263 -74.03 -47.13 -22.97
C ALA A 263 -72.90 -46.19 -23.43
N VAL A 264 -73.02 -44.90 -23.12
CA VAL A 264 -71.99 -43.91 -23.42
C VAL A 264 -70.72 -44.22 -22.62
N GLU A 265 -70.88 -44.43 -21.31
CA GLU A 265 -69.83 -44.87 -20.41
C GLU A 265 -69.82 -46.39 -20.28
N GLY A 266 -68.63 -46.98 -20.20
CA GLY A 266 -68.49 -48.39 -19.90
C GLY A 266 -68.61 -48.65 -18.40
N GLY A 267 -68.86 -49.89 -18.02
CA GLY A 267 -68.88 -50.30 -16.61
C GLY A 267 -70.18 -50.96 -16.19
N LEU A 268 -70.28 -51.31 -14.92
CA LEU A 268 -71.44 -51.99 -14.34
C LEU A 268 -72.64 -51.06 -14.20
N SER A 269 -72.40 -49.75 -14.07
CA SER A 269 -73.45 -48.72 -14.00
C SER A 269 -74.39 -48.75 -15.22
N GLY A 270 -73.88 -49.10 -16.40
CA GLY A 270 -74.68 -49.23 -17.62
C GLY A 270 -75.61 -50.44 -17.66
N ASN A 271 -75.49 -51.40 -16.73
CA ASN A 271 -76.40 -52.55 -16.64
C ASN A 271 -77.63 -52.15 -15.81
N LEU A 272 -78.70 -51.78 -16.51
CA LEU A 272 -79.93 -51.29 -15.92
C LEU A 272 -81.03 -52.32 -16.02
N GLU A 273 -81.93 -52.31 -15.05
CA GLU A 273 -83.14 -53.13 -15.06
C GLU A 273 -84.10 -52.69 -16.19
N ALA A 274 -85.06 -53.55 -16.52
CA ALA A 274 -86.14 -53.20 -17.45
C ALA A 274 -86.89 -51.94 -16.99
N GLU A 275 -87.40 -51.16 -17.95
CA GLU A 275 -88.25 -49.97 -17.75
C GLU A 275 -87.60 -48.81 -16.99
N THR A 276 -86.27 -48.76 -16.94
CA THR A 276 -85.51 -47.70 -16.24
C THR A 276 -85.12 -46.53 -17.15
N ILE A 277 -84.87 -46.79 -18.44
CA ILE A 277 -84.53 -45.77 -19.43
C ILE A 277 -85.82 -45.10 -19.88
N ASN A 278 -86.02 -43.83 -19.54
CA ASN A 278 -87.32 -43.17 -19.69
C ASN A 278 -87.25 -41.74 -20.27
N ALA A 279 -86.06 -41.24 -20.56
CA ALA A 279 -85.86 -39.90 -21.11
C ALA A 279 -85.10 -39.95 -22.43
N VAL A 280 -85.50 -39.10 -23.38
CA VAL A 280 -84.77 -38.85 -24.63
C VAL A 280 -84.17 -37.45 -24.54
N ASP A 281 -82.86 -37.34 -24.69
CA ASP A 281 -82.17 -36.06 -24.60
C ASP A 281 -82.40 -35.23 -25.88
N GLY A 282 -82.61 -33.92 -25.68
CA GLY A 282 -82.80 -32.96 -26.76
C GLY A 282 -84.23 -32.86 -27.31
N ARG A 283 -84.36 -32.32 -28.53
CA ARG A 283 -85.66 -31.95 -29.12
C ARG A 283 -86.56 -33.16 -29.42
N LEU A 284 -85.97 -34.34 -29.64
CA LEU A 284 -86.70 -35.57 -29.93
C LEU A 284 -87.52 -36.06 -28.72
N GLY A 285 -87.12 -35.73 -27.48
CA GLY A 285 -87.88 -36.04 -26.27
C GLY A 285 -89.20 -35.31 -26.11
N LEU A 286 -89.48 -34.29 -26.95
CA LEU A 286 -90.80 -33.65 -27.03
C LEU A 286 -91.77 -34.42 -27.92
N SER A 287 -91.26 -35.32 -28.76
CA SER A 287 -92.04 -36.03 -29.79
C SER A 287 -92.05 -37.55 -29.57
N LEU A 288 -91.15 -38.06 -28.74
CA LEU A 288 -90.95 -39.48 -28.49
C LEU A 288 -90.92 -39.77 -26.99
N ALA A 289 -91.51 -40.89 -26.61
CA ALA A 289 -91.25 -41.55 -25.33
C ALA A 289 -90.33 -42.75 -25.58
N VAL A 290 -89.48 -43.09 -24.60
CA VAL A 290 -88.58 -44.24 -24.68
C VAL A 290 -88.77 -45.13 -23.46
N LEU A 291 -88.63 -46.44 -23.65
CA LEU A 291 -88.54 -47.44 -22.59
C LEU A 291 -87.63 -48.58 -23.02
N ASN A 292 -86.90 -49.19 -22.09
CA ASN A 292 -86.19 -50.45 -22.35
C ASN A 292 -87.04 -51.64 -21.87
N PRO A 293 -87.54 -52.51 -22.76
CA PRO A 293 -88.38 -53.64 -22.36
C PRO A 293 -87.59 -54.71 -21.60
N GLU A 294 -86.30 -54.84 -21.88
CA GLU A 294 -85.39 -55.79 -21.23
C GLU A 294 -84.25 -55.04 -20.51
N PRO A 295 -83.64 -55.67 -19.49
CA PRO A 295 -82.48 -55.11 -18.81
C PRO A 295 -81.28 -55.00 -19.76
N THR A 296 -80.53 -53.90 -19.69
CA THR A 296 -79.28 -53.73 -20.44
C THR A 296 -78.18 -54.56 -19.79
N LYS A 297 -77.33 -55.22 -20.60
CA LYS A 297 -76.29 -56.15 -20.13
C LYS A 297 -74.99 -55.98 -20.88
N GLY A 298 -73.92 -56.54 -20.35
CA GLY A 298 -72.60 -56.56 -21.00
C GLY A 298 -71.64 -55.48 -20.49
N GLY A 299 -72.11 -54.57 -19.64
CA GLY A 299 -71.26 -53.68 -18.85
C GLY A 299 -70.40 -54.50 -17.89
N ARG A 300 -69.07 -54.38 -17.97
CA ARG A 300 -68.14 -55.05 -17.06
C ARG A 300 -67.06 -54.08 -16.60
N GLU A 301 -66.58 -54.31 -15.39
CA GLU A 301 -65.48 -53.56 -14.78
C GLU A 301 -64.38 -54.51 -14.33
N ARG A 302 -63.15 -54.00 -14.34
CA ARG A 302 -61.99 -54.69 -13.78
C ARG A 302 -61.44 -53.86 -12.63
N ALA A 303 -61.18 -54.50 -11.50
CA ALA A 303 -60.45 -53.87 -10.40
C ALA A 303 -59.08 -53.37 -10.88
N SER A 304 -58.77 -52.13 -10.52
CA SER A 304 -57.55 -51.41 -10.89
C SER A 304 -57.05 -50.60 -9.70
N VAL A 305 -55.77 -50.26 -9.72
CA VAL A 305 -55.23 -49.27 -8.79
C VAL A 305 -55.33 -47.90 -9.47
N GLN A 306 -55.71 -46.89 -8.70
CA GLN A 306 -55.89 -45.52 -9.19
C GLN A 306 -55.07 -44.55 -8.35
N ALA A 307 -54.53 -43.51 -8.99
CA ALA A 307 -53.84 -42.43 -8.31
C ALA A 307 -54.84 -41.58 -7.53
N THR A 308 -54.71 -41.53 -6.21
CA THR A 308 -55.57 -40.69 -5.35
C THR A 308 -54.89 -39.36 -5.04
N ASP A 309 -55.67 -38.36 -4.62
CA ASP A 309 -55.08 -37.11 -4.11
C ASP A 309 -54.22 -37.33 -2.86
N ALA A 310 -54.53 -38.35 -2.04
CA ALA A 310 -53.69 -38.74 -0.92
C ALA A 310 -52.33 -39.31 -1.37
N ASP A 311 -52.29 -40.08 -2.46
CA ASP A 311 -51.04 -40.54 -3.06
C ASP A 311 -50.23 -39.34 -3.61
N ARG A 312 -50.90 -38.37 -4.26
CA ARG A 312 -50.26 -37.16 -4.79
C ARG A 312 -49.64 -36.29 -3.71
N GLU A 313 -50.34 -36.09 -2.60
CA GLU A 313 -49.81 -35.33 -1.45
C GLU A 313 -48.61 -36.04 -0.82
N ARG A 314 -48.70 -37.37 -0.66
CA ARG A 314 -47.56 -38.18 -0.16
C ARG A 314 -46.34 -38.09 -1.07
N ALA A 315 -46.52 -38.12 -2.40
CA ALA A 315 -45.41 -37.94 -3.34
C ALA A 315 -44.75 -36.56 -3.17
N LYS A 316 -45.57 -35.53 -2.96
CA LYS A 316 -45.12 -34.15 -2.74
C LYS A 316 -44.37 -33.98 -1.43
N GLU A 317 -44.87 -34.49 -0.33
CA GLU A 317 -44.18 -34.45 0.98
C GLU A 317 -42.81 -35.13 0.91
N LEU A 318 -42.74 -36.30 0.27
CA LEU A 318 -41.48 -37.04 0.08
C LEU A 318 -40.48 -36.25 -0.78
N LEU A 319 -40.94 -35.69 -1.89
CA LEU A 319 -40.08 -34.91 -2.79
C LEU A 319 -39.65 -33.58 -2.17
N LEU A 320 -40.52 -32.87 -1.45
CA LEU A 320 -40.14 -31.64 -0.75
C LEU A 320 -39.03 -31.90 0.26
N LYS A 321 -39.09 -33.03 0.97
CA LYS A 321 -38.04 -33.40 1.92
C LYS A 321 -36.71 -33.68 1.23
N SER A 322 -36.70 -34.41 0.10
CA SER A 322 -35.45 -34.64 -0.64
C SER A 322 -34.91 -33.35 -1.25
N LEU A 323 -35.78 -32.49 -1.80
CA LEU A 323 -35.37 -31.20 -2.34
C LEU A 323 -34.82 -30.25 -1.26
N GLU A 324 -35.36 -30.29 -0.04
CA GLU A 324 -34.78 -29.55 1.08
C GLU A 324 -33.36 -30.04 1.41
N GLU A 325 -33.14 -31.36 1.45
CA GLU A 325 -31.81 -31.94 1.69
C GLU A 325 -30.82 -31.54 0.58
N ASP A 326 -31.25 -31.61 -0.68
CA ASP A 326 -30.44 -31.22 -1.85
C ASP A 326 -30.16 -29.71 -1.87
N ALA A 327 -31.16 -28.88 -1.55
CA ALA A 327 -30.99 -27.44 -1.48
C ALA A 327 -29.99 -27.06 -0.39
N ARG A 328 -30.06 -27.67 0.80
CA ARG A 328 -29.08 -27.44 1.88
C ARG A 328 -27.66 -27.83 1.45
N ALA A 329 -27.50 -28.95 0.75
CA ALA A 329 -26.20 -29.40 0.27
C ALA A 329 -25.61 -28.43 -0.77
N ASN A 330 -26.41 -28.03 -1.77
CA ASN A 330 -25.96 -27.13 -2.83
C ASN A 330 -25.69 -25.70 -2.32
N LEU A 331 -26.43 -25.25 -1.30
CA LEU A 331 -26.24 -23.91 -0.72
C LEU A 331 -24.87 -23.79 -0.02
N LEU A 332 -24.39 -24.85 0.61
CA LEU A 332 -23.05 -24.88 1.22
C LEU A 332 -21.92 -24.66 0.21
N ASP A 333 -22.12 -25.06 -1.04
CA ASP A 333 -21.13 -24.88 -2.11
C ASP A 333 -21.13 -23.47 -2.72
N GLU A 334 -22.23 -22.71 -2.56
CA GLU A 334 -22.38 -21.37 -3.12
C GLU A 334 -22.00 -20.23 -2.16
N VAL A 335 -21.71 -20.55 -0.90
CA VAL A 335 -21.47 -19.55 0.15
C VAL A 335 -19.99 -19.17 0.21
N ASP A 336 -19.73 -17.87 0.30
CA ASP A 336 -18.35 -17.37 0.34
C ASP A 336 -17.65 -17.77 1.64
N PRO A 337 -16.33 -18.04 1.61
CA PRO A 337 -15.58 -18.37 2.83
C PRO A 337 -15.68 -17.25 3.87
N GLY A 338 -16.20 -17.58 5.05
CA GLY A 338 -16.35 -16.66 6.19
C GLY A 338 -17.73 -16.04 6.34
N ASP A 339 -18.65 -16.28 5.40
CA ASP A 339 -20.06 -15.95 5.59
C ASP A 339 -20.67 -16.83 6.69
N VAL A 340 -21.62 -16.27 7.42
CA VAL A 340 -22.32 -16.95 8.52
C VAL A 340 -23.77 -17.16 8.12
N LEU A 341 -24.13 -18.42 7.86
CA LEU A 341 -25.50 -18.83 7.54
C LEU A 341 -26.37 -18.90 8.80
N PHE A 342 -27.65 -18.53 8.64
CA PHE A 342 -28.65 -18.68 9.69
C PHE A 342 -29.56 -19.87 9.38
N ASP A 343 -29.12 -21.07 9.79
CA ASP A 343 -29.79 -22.34 9.45
C ASP A 343 -31.28 -22.39 9.84
N GLU A 344 -31.68 -21.71 10.91
CA GLU A 344 -33.09 -21.63 11.36
C GLU A 344 -33.99 -20.81 10.43
N THR A 345 -33.40 -19.98 9.56
CA THR A 345 -34.12 -19.18 8.57
C THR A 345 -34.31 -19.91 7.24
N PHE A 346 -33.70 -21.09 7.08
CA PHE A 346 -33.84 -21.89 5.88
C PHE A 346 -35.30 -22.31 5.70
N SER A 347 -35.90 -21.93 4.58
CA SER A 347 -37.32 -22.16 4.32
C SER A 347 -37.62 -22.27 2.83
N LEU A 348 -38.73 -22.94 2.52
CA LEU A 348 -39.29 -22.98 1.17
C LEU A 348 -39.86 -21.60 0.81
N ALA A 349 -39.27 -20.95 -0.19
CA ALA A 349 -39.72 -19.65 -0.67
C ALA A 349 -40.94 -19.80 -1.58
N GLN A 350 -40.85 -20.67 -2.59
CA GLN A 350 -41.96 -20.96 -3.51
C GLN A 350 -41.78 -22.28 -4.27
N ILE A 351 -42.88 -22.82 -4.77
CA ILE A 351 -42.87 -23.94 -5.73
C ILE A 351 -43.04 -23.33 -7.13
N ILE A 352 -42.03 -23.49 -7.98
CA ILE A 352 -41.98 -22.91 -9.32
C ILE A 352 -42.81 -23.74 -10.30
N SER A 353 -42.68 -25.07 -10.22
CA SER A 353 -43.45 -26.00 -11.04
C SER A 353 -43.77 -27.27 -10.27
N GLU A 354 -44.99 -27.77 -10.46
CA GLU A 354 -45.49 -29.01 -9.86
C GLU A 354 -46.27 -29.78 -10.93
N ASN A 355 -45.75 -30.90 -11.41
CA ASN A 355 -46.34 -31.66 -12.49
C ASN A 355 -46.44 -33.15 -12.16
N TYR A 356 -47.65 -33.70 -12.27
CA TYR A 356 -47.92 -35.12 -12.08
C TYR A 356 -48.15 -35.81 -13.43
N ASP A 357 -47.61 -37.01 -13.60
CA ASP A 357 -47.82 -37.82 -14.80
C ASP A 357 -49.26 -38.37 -14.92
N LEU A 358 -49.93 -38.60 -13.79
CA LEU A 358 -51.31 -39.08 -13.70
C LEU A 358 -52.21 -38.09 -12.93
N PRO A 359 -53.38 -37.72 -13.46
CA PRO A 359 -54.38 -36.96 -12.70
C PRO A 359 -55.05 -37.84 -11.63
N SER A 360 -55.69 -37.21 -10.65
CA SER A 360 -56.47 -37.92 -9.62
C SER A 360 -57.58 -38.78 -10.25
N GLY A 361 -57.74 -40.01 -9.77
CA GLY A 361 -58.66 -41.02 -10.30
C GLY A 361 -58.18 -41.77 -11.54
N ALA A 362 -57.03 -41.39 -12.12
CA ALA A 362 -56.50 -42.12 -13.27
C ALA A 362 -55.97 -43.50 -12.87
N ALA A 363 -56.22 -44.49 -13.72
CA ALA A 363 -55.72 -45.84 -13.54
C ALA A 363 -54.21 -45.92 -13.81
N GLY A 364 -53.46 -46.45 -12.84
CA GLY A 364 -52.01 -46.58 -12.90
C GLY A 364 -51.48 -47.30 -11.67
N SER A 365 -50.27 -47.85 -11.75
CA SER A 365 -49.60 -48.51 -10.61
C SER A 365 -48.49 -47.66 -9.98
N GLN A 366 -48.02 -46.65 -10.71
CA GLN A 366 -46.99 -45.71 -10.30
C GLN A 366 -47.48 -44.29 -10.60
N LEU A 367 -47.15 -43.38 -9.70
CA LEU A 367 -47.34 -41.94 -9.85
C LEU A 367 -45.96 -41.29 -9.77
N THR A 368 -45.66 -40.43 -10.73
CA THR A 368 -44.41 -39.67 -10.81
C THR A 368 -44.73 -38.20 -10.68
N LEU A 369 -44.09 -37.55 -9.72
CA LEU A 369 -44.13 -36.09 -9.53
C LEU A 369 -42.79 -35.51 -9.96
N THR A 370 -42.81 -34.54 -10.86
CA THR A 370 -41.66 -33.67 -11.15
C THR A 370 -41.93 -32.30 -10.57
N MET A 371 -40.99 -31.76 -9.80
CA MET A 371 -41.17 -30.51 -9.09
C MET A 371 -39.89 -29.68 -9.09
N GLN A 372 -40.07 -28.37 -9.22
CA GLN A 372 -39.03 -27.38 -9.06
C GLN A 372 -39.42 -26.45 -7.91
N ALA A 373 -38.54 -26.31 -6.93
CA ALA A 373 -38.77 -25.54 -5.72
C ALA A 373 -37.62 -24.56 -5.48
N GLU A 374 -37.96 -23.38 -4.98
CA GLU A 374 -37.01 -22.37 -4.55
C GLU A 374 -36.96 -22.34 -3.03
N PHE A 375 -35.75 -22.43 -2.49
CA PHE A 375 -35.48 -22.29 -1.07
C PHE A 375 -34.69 -21.00 -0.82
N SER A 376 -34.94 -20.39 0.33
CA SER A 376 -34.26 -19.17 0.78
C SER A 376 -33.62 -19.38 2.15
N ILE A 377 -32.47 -18.75 2.36
CA ILE A 377 -31.82 -18.64 3.67
C ILE A 377 -31.29 -17.23 3.87
N LEU A 378 -31.28 -16.77 5.11
CA LEU A 378 -30.60 -15.54 5.50
C LEU A 378 -29.16 -15.82 5.95
N TYR A 379 -28.27 -14.89 5.66
CA TYR A 379 -26.87 -14.97 6.07
C TYR A 379 -26.29 -13.58 6.38
N ALA A 380 -25.22 -13.56 7.17
CA ALA A 380 -24.37 -12.40 7.36
C ALA A 380 -23.09 -12.56 6.53
N SER A 381 -22.78 -11.57 5.69
CA SER A 381 -21.57 -11.63 4.87
C SER A 381 -20.30 -11.40 5.68
N ALA A 382 -19.21 -12.05 5.29
CA ALA A 382 -17.88 -11.84 5.85
C ALA A 382 -17.45 -10.37 5.72
N SER A 383 -17.80 -9.70 4.62
CA SER A 383 -17.53 -8.28 4.42
C SER A 383 -18.25 -7.39 5.44
N ASP A 384 -19.52 -7.66 5.73
CA ASP A 384 -20.29 -6.85 6.69
C ASP A 384 -19.77 -7.07 8.13
N LEU A 385 -19.35 -8.31 8.44
CA LEU A 385 -18.73 -8.65 9.74
C LEU A 385 -17.34 -8.03 9.92
N THR A 386 -16.50 -8.05 8.88
CA THR A 386 -15.18 -7.39 8.91
C THR A 386 -15.32 -5.86 9.02
N GLU A 387 -16.29 -5.26 8.33
CA GLU A 387 -16.59 -3.84 8.48
C GLU A 387 -17.01 -3.52 9.91
N LEU A 388 -17.91 -4.30 10.51
CA LEU A 388 -18.35 -4.10 11.90
C LEU A 388 -17.17 -4.18 12.88
N ALA A 389 -16.34 -5.22 12.74
CA ALA A 389 -15.16 -5.41 13.57
C ALA A 389 -14.18 -4.24 13.43
N SER A 390 -13.95 -3.77 12.20
CA SER A 390 -13.06 -2.63 11.94
C SER A 390 -13.58 -1.34 12.59
N LEU A 391 -14.89 -1.05 12.48
CA LEU A 391 -15.50 0.13 13.07
C LEU A 391 -15.40 0.11 14.60
N ALA A 392 -15.70 -1.03 15.22
CA ALA A 392 -15.66 -1.18 16.67
C ALA A 392 -14.24 -1.12 17.25
N LEU A 393 -13.26 -1.77 16.61
CA LEU A 393 -11.86 -1.71 17.00
C LEU A 393 -11.30 -0.29 16.85
N ASN A 394 -11.60 0.38 15.72
CA ASN A 394 -11.16 1.75 15.47
C ASN A 394 -11.72 2.75 16.50
N ALA A 395 -12.99 2.60 16.90
CA ALA A 395 -13.61 3.48 17.88
C ALA A 395 -13.05 3.32 19.31
N SER A 396 -12.38 2.20 19.59
CA SER A 396 -11.80 1.89 20.90
C SER A 396 -10.27 1.87 20.88
N LEU A 397 -9.66 2.47 19.85
CA LEU A 397 -8.20 2.58 19.73
C LEU A 397 -7.61 3.31 20.95
N PRO A 398 -6.59 2.73 21.62
CA PRO A 398 -5.86 3.42 22.66
C PRO A 398 -5.18 4.67 22.12
N SER A 399 -5.04 5.70 22.96
CA SER A 399 -4.42 6.96 22.57
C SER A 399 -2.97 6.75 22.10
N GLY A 400 -2.62 7.31 20.94
CA GLY A 400 -1.29 7.19 20.34
C GLY A 400 -1.06 5.93 19.50
N PHE A 401 -2.07 5.06 19.35
CA PHE A 401 -2.02 3.90 18.46
C PHE A 401 -2.76 4.18 17.14
N ILE A 402 -2.37 3.44 16.10
CA ILE A 402 -2.99 3.44 14.78
C ILE A 402 -3.30 1.98 14.42
N ALA A 403 -4.43 1.72 13.79
CA ALA A 403 -4.79 0.39 13.32
C ALA A 403 -3.74 -0.14 12.32
N ALA A 404 -3.29 -1.37 12.54
CA ALA A 404 -2.48 -2.09 11.56
C ALA A 404 -3.40 -2.57 10.42
N SER A 405 -2.98 -2.33 9.17
CA SER A 405 -3.73 -2.78 7.98
C SER A 405 -3.81 -4.30 7.92
N ASP A 406 -4.97 -4.83 7.52
CA ASP A 406 -5.22 -6.24 7.17
C ASP A 406 -4.99 -7.29 8.27
N THR A 407 -5.13 -6.92 9.55
CA THR A 407 -4.98 -7.84 10.70
C THR A 407 -6.26 -8.05 11.50
N VAL A 408 -7.44 -7.86 10.89
CA VAL A 408 -8.72 -8.07 11.58
C VAL A 408 -9.17 -9.51 11.34
N SER A 409 -9.30 -10.27 12.42
CA SER A 409 -9.94 -11.59 12.45
C SER A 409 -11.15 -11.53 13.38
N PHE A 410 -12.19 -12.29 13.05
CA PHE A 410 -13.35 -12.46 13.90
C PHE A 410 -13.66 -13.95 14.05
N ASP A 411 -14.12 -14.33 15.23
CA ASP A 411 -14.60 -15.67 15.54
C ASP A 411 -15.97 -15.55 16.19
N SER A 412 -16.91 -16.40 15.78
CA SER A 412 -18.24 -16.44 16.38
C SER A 412 -18.16 -17.01 17.80
N ALA A 413 -18.41 -16.17 18.81
CA ALA A 413 -18.41 -16.59 20.21
C ALA A 413 -19.60 -17.52 20.56
N THR A 414 -20.70 -17.40 19.82
CA THR A 414 -21.92 -18.21 19.95
C THR A 414 -22.42 -18.62 18.58
N LYS A 415 -23.20 -19.71 18.52
CA LYS A 415 -23.98 -20.03 17.32
C LYS A 415 -25.03 -18.92 17.09
N PRO A 416 -25.27 -18.51 15.84
CA PRO A 416 -26.39 -17.62 15.55
C PRO A 416 -27.70 -18.30 15.99
N LEU A 417 -28.58 -17.48 16.57
CA LEU A 417 -29.91 -17.86 17.02
C LEU A 417 -30.94 -17.60 15.94
#